data_AF-A0A6L7UZG6-F1
#
_entry.id   AF-A0A6L7UZG6-F1
#
_cell.length_a   1.000
_cell.length_b   1.000
_cell.length_c   1.000
_cell.angle_alpha   90.00
_cell.angle_beta   90.00
_cell.angle_gamma   90.00
#
_symmetry.space_group_name_H-M   'P 1'
#
loop_
_entity.id
_entity.type
_entity.pdbx_description
1 polymer ?
#
loop_
_entity_poly.entity_id
_entity_poly.type
_entity_poly.pdbx_seq_one_letter_code
_entity_poly.pdbx_strand_id
1 'polypeptide(L)'
;MHPPTRFALANADGEEMHFPPNGPVLLALVKEDCDTCNLTLPLLEAVHRATEDGLDVWVAVQKRDDIAVLKDRHDLTMPLLDDDALDLSYETDIDTVPTLFLYDEEQNCTLQTFGFDKHEWREIAGESMTLAGRSGGDTAIDWEALPEQRPGCGARNYEPGVYERLQALKSGDLLSRLVDLAASDDIHEFMYEQGYTDGFPVVPPTRERVWTMLQGTPRDPQDEVAVMPPNLAPITVEKIAINAVMAGAKPEYLPSIITLVEIACTESFNIHGVLATTMGATPVGVFNGPIRDRIGMNYLHNALGSGNRANASIGRALRLCARNVGGSVPGGTDRATQGGPHRLTMNFAEHEEASPWESLAVERGFEPTDDVATLMAMSGGPATVADERSRDGRGLAGTLALSMSCMQDPKSPMVDTLVVLSPDHAGIFGRSGWSKDDVRECIMEETAIPLKDRLRSADAGCGLPPDIVERFGGEAALDMPVSKFRDKSNIILVVAGSPAAKFSTILGGWAGGAYSLPTSGKIGV
;
A
#
# COMPACT_ATOMS: atom_id res chain seq x y z
N MET A 1 -10.94 -26.05 13.12
CA MET A 1 -11.23 -26.38 14.54
C MET A 1 -10.30 -27.44 15.10
N HIS A 2 -9.53 -27.07 16.12
CA HIS A 2 -8.61 -27.93 16.85
C HIS A 2 -8.97 -27.88 18.35
N PRO A 3 -9.23 -29.03 19.00
CA PRO A 3 -9.43 -29.06 20.44
C PRO A 3 -8.21 -28.46 21.16
N PRO A 4 -8.39 -27.47 22.06
CA PRO A 4 -7.28 -26.89 22.80
C PRO A 4 -6.60 -27.96 23.66
N THR A 5 -5.28 -27.82 23.82
CA THR A 5 -4.46 -28.73 24.65
C THR A 5 -3.87 -28.06 25.88
N ARG A 6 -3.75 -26.73 25.86
CA ARG A 6 -3.28 -25.91 26.97
C ARG A 6 -3.73 -24.47 26.77
N PHE A 7 -4.10 -23.78 27.85
CA PHE A 7 -4.25 -22.32 27.89
C PHE A 7 -4.30 -21.86 29.35
N ALA A 8 -4.22 -20.55 29.56
CA ALA A 8 -4.50 -19.92 30.83
C ALA A 8 -5.37 -18.69 30.57
N LEU A 9 -6.56 -18.63 31.18
CA LEU A 9 -7.48 -17.49 31.07
C LEU A 9 -7.96 -17.09 32.46
N ALA A 10 -8.17 -15.79 32.68
CA ALA A 10 -8.74 -15.31 33.92
C ALA A 10 -10.26 -15.55 33.94
N ASN A 11 -10.81 -15.95 35.08
CA ASN A 11 -12.25 -15.99 35.28
C ASN A 11 -12.80 -14.58 35.65
N ALA A 12 -14.11 -14.48 35.80
CA ALA A 12 -14.79 -13.23 36.17
C ALA A 12 -14.28 -12.58 37.48
N ASP A 13 -13.74 -13.38 38.40
CA ASP A 13 -13.20 -12.93 39.69
C ASP A 13 -11.70 -12.58 39.61
N GLY A 14 -11.09 -12.72 38.43
CA GLY A 14 -9.68 -12.44 38.17
C GLY A 14 -8.73 -13.57 38.54
N GLU A 15 -9.24 -14.75 38.89
CA GLU A 15 -8.44 -15.94 39.13
C GLU A 15 -8.03 -16.58 37.80
N GLU A 16 -6.75 -16.89 37.65
CA GLU A 16 -6.22 -17.54 36.45
C GLU A 16 -6.53 -19.04 36.48
N MET A 17 -7.24 -19.51 35.46
CA MET A 17 -7.61 -20.90 35.29
C MET A 17 -6.77 -21.54 34.19
N HIS A 18 -6.11 -22.65 34.53
CA HIS A 18 -5.20 -23.35 33.64
C HIS A 18 -5.84 -24.62 33.07
N PHE A 19 -5.84 -24.74 31.74
CA PHE A 19 -6.24 -25.95 31.06
C PHE A 19 -5.01 -26.83 30.75
N PRO A 20 -5.08 -28.15 30.94
CA PRO A 20 -6.24 -28.91 31.43
C PRO A 20 -6.44 -28.82 32.96
N PRO A 21 -7.70 -28.93 33.46
CA PRO A 21 -7.97 -29.07 34.88
C PRO A 21 -7.65 -30.47 35.43
N ASN A 22 -7.84 -30.65 36.74
CA ASN A 22 -7.76 -31.96 37.39
C ASN A 22 -9.10 -32.70 37.27
N GLY A 23 -9.33 -33.37 36.15
CA GLY A 23 -10.55 -34.16 35.91
C GLY A 23 -11.19 -33.86 34.55
N PRO A 24 -12.34 -34.48 34.26
CA PRO A 24 -13.04 -34.27 33.01
C PRO A 24 -13.60 -32.84 32.95
N VAL A 25 -13.68 -32.28 31.74
CA VAL A 25 -14.12 -30.88 31.54
C VAL A 25 -14.95 -30.71 30.28
N LEU A 26 -16.03 -29.96 30.40
CA LEU A 26 -16.81 -29.44 29.27
C LEU A 26 -16.44 -27.96 29.05
N LEU A 27 -15.73 -27.69 27.96
CA LEU A 27 -15.35 -26.35 27.55
C LEU A 27 -16.29 -25.84 26.46
N ALA A 28 -16.85 -24.64 26.64
CA ALA A 28 -17.64 -23.95 25.63
C ALA A 28 -17.05 -22.57 25.29
N LEU A 29 -16.96 -22.25 24.00
CA LEU A 29 -16.59 -20.91 23.51
C LEU A 29 -17.86 -20.20 23.03
N VAL A 30 -18.11 -19.00 23.55
CA VAL A 30 -19.37 -18.28 23.34
C VAL A 30 -19.16 -16.78 23.13
N LYS A 31 -20.18 -16.12 22.60
CA LYS A 31 -20.29 -14.66 22.58
C LYS A 31 -21.69 -14.22 22.97
N GLU A 32 -21.81 -13.00 23.48
CA GLU A 32 -23.04 -12.52 24.10
C GLU A 32 -24.16 -12.18 23.12
N ASP A 33 -23.81 -11.63 21.97
CA ASP A 33 -24.74 -11.24 20.91
C ASP A 33 -25.23 -12.42 20.04
N CYS A 34 -24.83 -13.65 20.37
CA CYS A 34 -25.27 -14.86 19.68
C CYS A 34 -26.55 -15.44 20.33
N ASP A 35 -27.64 -15.38 19.58
CA ASP A 35 -28.93 -16.00 19.92
C ASP A 35 -28.83 -17.48 20.31
N THR A 36 -27.96 -18.23 19.63
CA THR A 36 -27.74 -19.66 19.91
C THR A 36 -26.92 -19.87 21.18
N CYS A 37 -25.93 -19.00 21.48
CA CYS A 37 -25.26 -19.01 22.77
C CYS A 37 -26.25 -18.71 23.92
N ASN A 38 -27.16 -17.74 23.74
CA ASN A 38 -28.18 -17.43 24.73
C ASN A 38 -29.19 -18.57 24.93
N LEU A 39 -29.44 -19.40 23.91
CA LEU A 39 -30.23 -20.63 24.04
C LEU A 39 -29.48 -21.69 24.85
N THR A 40 -28.16 -21.80 24.67
CA THR A 40 -27.38 -22.93 25.17
C THR A 40 -26.74 -22.72 26.54
N LEU A 41 -26.48 -21.48 26.95
CA LEU A 41 -25.89 -21.18 28.26
C LEU A 41 -26.71 -21.72 29.44
N PRO A 42 -28.06 -21.64 29.47
CA PRO A 42 -28.85 -22.29 30.51
C PRO A 42 -28.71 -23.82 30.51
N LEU A 43 -28.45 -24.45 29.36
CA LEU A 43 -28.23 -25.90 29.26
C LEU A 43 -26.88 -26.30 29.86
N LEU A 44 -25.83 -25.50 29.59
CA LEU A 44 -24.51 -25.68 30.20
C LEU A 44 -24.57 -25.50 31.72
N GLU A 45 -25.34 -24.53 32.21
CA GLU A 45 -25.58 -24.34 33.65
C GLU A 45 -26.33 -25.52 34.26
N ALA A 46 -27.32 -26.08 33.56
CA ALA A 46 -28.04 -27.27 34.01
C ALA A 46 -27.12 -28.49 34.12
N VAL A 47 -26.21 -28.68 33.15
CA VAL A 47 -25.15 -29.72 33.22
C VAL A 47 -24.24 -29.45 34.42
N HIS A 48 -23.72 -28.23 34.58
CA HIS A 48 -22.85 -27.85 35.68
C HIS A 48 -23.46 -28.16 37.06
N ARG A 49 -24.73 -27.77 37.27
CA ARG A 49 -25.46 -28.05 38.51
C ARG A 49 -25.71 -29.54 38.73
N ALA A 50 -25.96 -30.29 37.66
CA ALA A 50 -26.25 -31.73 37.74
C ALA A 50 -24.99 -32.58 37.97
N THR A 51 -23.83 -32.16 37.48
CA THR A 51 -22.55 -32.86 37.65
C THR A 51 -21.84 -32.53 38.96
N GLU A 52 -22.15 -31.38 39.58
CA GLU A 52 -21.45 -30.88 40.78
C GLU A 52 -19.92 -30.95 40.57
N ASP A 53 -19.17 -31.47 41.55
CA ASP A 53 -17.70 -31.57 41.49
C ASP A 53 -17.18 -32.71 40.59
N GLY A 54 -18.06 -33.44 39.88
CA GLY A 54 -17.68 -34.57 39.03
C GLY A 54 -17.23 -34.19 37.62
N LEU A 55 -17.57 -32.98 37.15
CA LEU A 55 -17.18 -32.47 35.83
C LEU A 55 -17.06 -30.95 35.91
N ASP A 56 -15.91 -30.43 35.49
CA ASP A 56 -15.72 -29.00 35.32
C ASP A 56 -16.49 -28.49 34.09
N VAL A 57 -17.25 -27.41 34.21
CA VAL A 57 -17.93 -26.76 33.07
C VAL A 57 -17.40 -25.35 32.91
N TRP A 58 -16.62 -25.10 31.87
CA TRP A 58 -15.95 -23.81 31.65
C TRP A 58 -16.49 -23.13 30.40
N VAL A 59 -16.77 -21.83 30.50
CA VAL A 59 -17.30 -21.05 29.38
C VAL A 59 -16.36 -19.89 29.04
N ALA A 60 -15.62 -19.99 27.95
CA ALA A 60 -14.79 -18.89 27.44
C ALA A 60 -15.63 -17.89 26.65
N VAL A 61 -15.62 -16.62 27.08
CA VAL A 61 -16.39 -15.54 26.47
C VAL A 61 -15.46 -14.65 25.66
N GLN A 62 -15.80 -14.46 24.38
CA GLN A 62 -15.00 -13.71 23.40
C GLN A 62 -14.91 -12.18 23.63
N LYS A 63 -15.44 -11.70 24.76
CA LYS A 63 -15.39 -10.29 25.16
C LYS A 63 -15.54 -10.17 26.68
N ARG A 64 -14.59 -9.51 27.33
CA ARG A 64 -14.54 -9.39 28.79
C ARG A 64 -15.79 -8.73 29.38
N ASP A 65 -16.20 -7.62 28.78
CA ASP A 65 -17.33 -6.82 29.28
C ASP A 65 -18.66 -7.59 29.26
N ASP A 66 -18.74 -8.65 28.46
CA ASP A 66 -19.96 -9.42 28.27
C ASP A 66 -20.12 -10.53 29.33
N ILE A 67 -19.06 -10.87 30.07
CA ILE A 67 -19.09 -11.90 31.12
C ILE A 67 -20.14 -11.58 32.18
N ALA A 68 -20.14 -10.35 32.71
CA ALA A 68 -21.09 -9.92 33.73
C ALA A 68 -22.54 -9.92 33.21
N VAL A 69 -22.72 -9.53 31.94
CA VAL A 69 -24.03 -9.51 31.28
C VAL A 69 -24.59 -10.93 31.14
N LEU A 70 -23.77 -11.89 30.73
CA LEU A 70 -24.20 -13.28 30.55
C LEU A 70 -24.49 -13.97 31.89
N LYS A 71 -23.68 -13.69 32.93
CA LYS A 71 -23.94 -14.18 34.28
C LYS A 71 -25.29 -13.72 34.81
N ASP A 72 -25.57 -12.42 34.73
CA ASP A 72 -26.83 -11.84 35.21
C ASP A 72 -28.04 -12.32 34.39
N ARG A 73 -27.91 -12.35 33.06
CA ARG A 73 -29.01 -12.73 32.15
C ARG A 73 -29.50 -14.15 32.37
N HIS A 74 -28.58 -15.09 32.62
CA HIS A 74 -28.88 -16.52 32.64
C HIS A 74 -28.68 -17.17 34.02
N ASP A 75 -28.43 -16.38 35.07
CA ASP A 75 -28.18 -16.87 36.44
C ASP A 75 -27.07 -17.94 36.50
N LEU A 76 -25.97 -17.66 35.80
CA LEU A 76 -24.87 -18.61 35.61
C LEU A 76 -23.98 -18.67 36.85
N THR A 77 -23.73 -19.89 37.33
CA THR A 77 -22.84 -20.14 38.48
C THR A 77 -21.53 -20.79 38.05
N MET A 78 -21.48 -21.41 36.87
CA MET A 78 -20.24 -21.98 36.34
C MET A 78 -19.17 -20.90 36.03
N PRO A 79 -17.88 -21.27 36.01
CA PRO A 79 -16.80 -20.37 35.61
C PRO A 79 -16.95 -19.84 34.17
N LEU A 80 -16.96 -18.50 34.03
CA LEU A 80 -16.82 -17.81 32.76
C LEU A 80 -15.41 -17.22 32.65
N LEU A 81 -14.72 -17.51 31.56
CA LEU A 81 -13.33 -17.17 31.28
C LEU A 81 -13.24 -16.02 30.27
N ASP A 82 -12.28 -15.12 30.46
CA ASP A 82 -11.99 -13.95 29.64
C ASP A 82 -11.12 -14.30 28.44
N ASP A 83 -11.73 -14.49 27.26
CA ASP A 83 -11.04 -14.65 25.97
C ASP A 83 -11.17 -13.37 25.11
N ASP A 84 -11.11 -12.18 25.71
CA ASP A 84 -11.18 -10.89 24.97
C ASP A 84 -9.96 -10.68 24.05
N ALA A 85 -8.81 -11.27 24.39
CA ALA A 85 -7.65 -11.33 23.51
C ALA A 85 -7.85 -12.26 22.31
N LEU A 86 -8.87 -13.14 22.37
CA LEU A 86 -9.23 -14.15 21.38
C LEU A 86 -8.12 -15.17 21.09
N ASP A 87 -7.17 -15.32 22.00
CA ASP A 87 -6.06 -16.25 21.86
C ASP A 87 -6.56 -17.69 21.79
N LEU A 88 -7.49 -18.06 22.69
CA LEU A 88 -8.07 -19.39 22.71
C LEU A 88 -8.94 -19.62 21.47
N SER A 89 -9.84 -18.69 21.15
CA SER A 89 -10.69 -18.78 19.95
C SER A 89 -9.87 -18.88 18.65
N TYR A 90 -8.75 -18.17 18.57
CA TYR A 90 -7.87 -18.18 17.41
C TYR A 90 -7.07 -19.48 17.29
N GLU A 91 -6.41 -19.93 18.36
CA GLU A 91 -5.62 -21.16 18.36
C GLU A 91 -6.47 -22.41 18.09
N THR A 92 -7.73 -22.38 18.53
CA THR A 92 -8.69 -23.46 18.28
C THR A 92 -9.32 -23.40 16.90
N ASP A 93 -9.06 -22.37 16.10
CA ASP A 93 -9.57 -22.23 14.72
C ASP A 93 -11.10 -22.42 14.66
N ILE A 94 -11.82 -21.79 15.60
CA ILE A 94 -13.29 -21.83 15.67
C ILE A 94 -13.90 -20.73 14.81
N ASP A 95 -14.74 -21.10 13.85
CA ASP A 95 -15.46 -20.16 12.99
C ASP A 95 -16.87 -19.85 13.48
N THR A 96 -17.38 -20.68 14.38
CA THR A 96 -18.77 -20.69 14.82
C THR A 96 -18.85 -20.72 16.36
N VAL A 97 -19.83 -20.02 16.91
CA VAL A 97 -20.18 -20.05 18.34
C VAL A 97 -21.68 -20.31 18.53
N PRO A 98 -22.11 -21.07 19.55
CA PRO A 98 -21.25 -21.75 20.54
C PRO A 98 -20.48 -22.91 19.90
N THR A 99 -19.25 -23.17 20.37
CA THR A 99 -18.48 -24.40 20.05
C THR A 99 -18.08 -25.07 21.35
N LEU A 100 -18.28 -26.37 21.44
CA LEU A 100 -18.10 -27.16 22.66
C LEU A 100 -17.08 -28.27 22.44
N PHE A 101 -16.30 -28.54 23.48
CA PHE A 101 -15.35 -29.65 23.58
C PHE A 101 -15.55 -30.34 24.92
N LEU A 102 -15.82 -31.65 24.92
CA LEU A 102 -15.89 -32.47 26.12
C LEU A 102 -14.63 -33.31 26.23
N TYR A 103 -14.00 -33.28 27.40
CA TYR A 103 -12.77 -34.00 27.70
C TYR A 103 -12.98 -35.01 28.83
N ASP A 104 -12.37 -36.18 28.69
CA ASP A 104 -12.36 -37.21 29.73
C ASP A 104 -11.28 -36.94 30.82
N GLU A 105 -11.17 -37.84 31.81
CA GLU A 105 -10.16 -37.76 32.88
C GLU A 105 -8.71 -37.75 32.35
N GLU A 106 -8.47 -38.38 31.19
CA GLU A 106 -7.17 -38.45 30.52
C GLU A 106 -6.91 -37.24 29.60
N GLN A 107 -7.84 -36.27 29.54
CA GLN A 107 -7.81 -35.08 28.69
C GLN A 107 -7.86 -35.39 27.19
N ASN A 108 -8.50 -36.50 26.81
CA ASN A 108 -8.86 -36.74 25.42
C ASN A 108 -10.18 -36.03 25.12
N CYS A 109 -10.24 -35.27 24.02
CA CYS A 109 -11.49 -34.68 23.55
C CYS A 109 -12.39 -35.80 23.00
N THR A 110 -13.43 -36.17 23.73
CA THR A 110 -14.35 -37.27 23.41
C THR A 110 -15.50 -36.83 22.51
N LEU A 111 -16.01 -35.61 22.70
CA LEU A 111 -17.07 -35.03 21.87
C LEU A 111 -16.76 -33.59 21.51
N GLN A 112 -17.21 -33.18 20.33
CA GLN A 112 -17.13 -31.82 19.83
C GLN A 112 -18.40 -31.49 19.03
N THR A 113 -19.01 -30.33 19.28
CA THR A 113 -20.14 -29.80 18.49
C THR A 113 -20.05 -28.28 18.37
N PHE A 114 -20.84 -27.72 17.46
CA PHE A 114 -21.01 -26.28 17.29
C PHE A 114 -22.47 -25.94 16.97
N GLY A 115 -22.91 -24.74 17.33
CA GLY A 115 -24.33 -24.37 17.27
C GLY A 115 -25.17 -25.19 18.24
N PHE A 116 -26.42 -25.43 17.87
CA PHE A 116 -27.32 -26.28 18.65
C PHE A 116 -27.97 -27.33 17.75
N ASP A 117 -27.70 -28.60 18.06
CA ASP A 117 -28.45 -29.76 17.58
C ASP A 117 -28.95 -30.55 18.79
N LYS A 118 -30.25 -30.80 18.87
CA LYS A 118 -30.86 -31.43 20.05
C LYS A 118 -30.29 -32.82 20.33
N HIS A 119 -29.95 -33.60 19.31
CA HIS A 119 -29.41 -34.94 19.49
C HIS A 119 -27.97 -34.87 20.02
N GLU A 120 -27.11 -34.07 19.39
CA GLU A 120 -25.71 -33.88 19.81
C GLU A 120 -25.63 -33.30 21.23
N TRP A 121 -26.51 -32.35 21.58
CA TRP A 121 -26.55 -31.78 22.92
C TRP A 121 -27.04 -32.76 23.98
N ARG A 122 -27.97 -33.67 23.64
CA ARG A 122 -28.37 -34.78 24.52
C ARG A 122 -27.22 -35.75 24.76
N GLU A 123 -26.43 -36.02 23.73
CA GLU A 123 -25.23 -36.86 23.83
C GLU A 123 -24.18 -36.21 24.74
N ILE A 124 -23.89 -34.91 24.55
CA ILE A 124 -22.98 -34.16 25.44
C ILE A 124 -23.47 -34.18 26.89
N ALA A 125 -24.76 -33.92 27.13
CA ALA A 125 -25.32 -33.95 28.49
C ALA A 125 -25.23 -35.35 29.11
N GLY A 126 -25.52 -36.41 28.34
CA GLY A 126 -25.44 -37.80 28.80
C GLY A 126 -24.01 -38.25 29.11
N GLU A 127 -23.05 -37.90 28.25
CA GLU A 127 -21.64 -38.23 28.44
C GLU A 127 -21.05 -37.42 29.60
N SER A 128 -21.42 -36.14 29.73
CA SER A 128 -21.06 -35.29 30.88
C SER A 128 -21.49 -35.92 32.20
N MET A 129 -22.72 -36.44 32.28
CA MET A 129 -23.22 -37.15 33.48
C MET A 129 -22.48 -38.46 33.73
N THR A 130 -22.04 -39.15 32.67
CA THR A 130 -21.29 -40.41 32.78
C THR A 130 -19.88 -40.15 33.30
N LEU A 131 -19.17 -39.17 32.75
CA LEU A 131 -17.86 -38.73 33.22
C LEU A 131 -17.90 -38.22 34.66
N ALA A 132 -18.99 -37.56 35.07
CA ALA A 132 -19.22 -37.14 36.46
C ALA A 132 -19.56 -38.28 37.43
N GLY A 133 -19.60 -39.54 36.98
CA GLY A 133 -19.97 -40.69 37.82
C GLY A 133 -21.46 -40.74 38.20
N ARG A 134 -22.32 -40.02 37.46
CA ARG A 134 -23.76 -39.87 37.71
C ARG A 134 -24.61 -40.52 36.61
N SER A 135 -24.13 -41.61 36.01
CA SER A 135 -24.85 -42.34 34.94
C SER A 135 -26.30 -42.65 35.33
N GLY A 136 -27.25 -42.15 34.52
CA GLY A 136 -28.69 -42.30 34.77
C GLY A 136 -29.33 -41.17 35.59
N GLY A 137 -28.57 -40.13 35.97
CA GLY A 137 -29.11 -38.87 36.50
C GLY A 137 -29.72 -37.99 35.39
N ASP A 138 -30.65 -37.12 35.78
CA ASP A 138 -31.33 -36.17 34.88
C ASP A 138 -30.73 -34.77 35.09
N THR A 139 -30.38 -34.09 34.00
CA THR A 139 -29.90 -32.69 34.01
C THR A 139 -31.03 -31.68 34.22
N ALA A 140 -32.28 -32.14 34.36
CA ALA A 140 -33.47 -31.31 34.49
C ALA A 140 -33.70 -30.37 33.30
N ILE A 141 -33.14 -30.70 32.13
CA ILE A 141 -33.33 -29.99 30.87
C ILE A 141 -34.66 -30.41 30.24
N ASP A 142 -35.56 -29.46 30.00
CA ASP A 142 -36.78 -29.69 29.21
C ASP A 142 -36.45 -29.72 27.71
N TRP A 143 -36.02 -30.89 27.24
CA TRP A 143 -35.66 -31.10 25.83
C TRP A 143 -36.82 -30.93 24.85
N GLU A 144 -38.07 -31.03 25.31
CA GLU A 144 -39.26 -30.88 24.46
C GLU A 144 -39.58 -29.41 24.18
N ALA A 145 -39.18 -28.50 25.07
CA ALA A 145 -39.30 -27.06 24.89
C ALA A 145 -38.24 -26.48 23.91
N LEU A 146 -37.22 -27.25 23.55
CA LEU A 146 -36.11 -26.80 22.70
C LEU A 146 -36.38 -27.07 21.20
N PRO A 147 -35.88 -26.20 20.29
CA PRO A 147 -35.97 -26.45 18.85
C PRO A 147 -35.18 -27.70 18.46
N GLU A 148 -35.36 -28.23 17.25
CA GLU A 148 -34.57 -29.40 16.82
C GLU A 148 -33.12 -29.02 16.51
N GLN A 149 -32.93 -27.88 15.83
CA GLN A 149 -31.63 -27.33 15.50
C GLN A 149 -31.67 -25.80 15.50
N ARG A 150 -30.53 -25.16 15.78
CA ARG A 150 -30.29 -23.73 15.58
C ARG A 150 -28.82 -23.52 15.17
N PRO A 151 -28.56 -22.85 14.03
CA PRO A 151 -27.19 -22.59 13.60
C PRO A 151 -26.48 -21.65 14.59
N GLY A 152 -25.17 -21.81 14.74
CA GLY A 152 -24.35 -20.84 15.46
C GLY A 152 -24.17 -19.52 14.71
N CYS A 153 -23.54 -18.55 15.37
CA CYS A 153 -23.09 -17.29 14.76
C CYS A 153 -21.59 -17.34 14.47
N GLY A 154 -21.11 -16.47 13.57
CA GLY A 154 -19.67 -16.31 13.33
C GLY A 154 -18.92 -15.88 14.59
N ALA A 155 -17.80 -16.54 14.85
CA ALA A 155 -16.91 -16.27 15.99
C ALA A 155 -16.12 -14.96 15.80
N ARG A 156 -15.84 -14.23 16.89
CA ARG A 156 -15.23 -12.88 16.81
C ARG A 156 -13.81 -12.88 16.22
N ASN A 157 -13.05 -13.97 16.36
CA ASN A 157 -11.71 -14.13 15.79
C ASN A 157 -11.67 -14.11 14.25
N TYR A 158 -12.82 -14.27 13.56
CA TYR A 158 -12.94 -14.11 12.11
C TYR A 158 -13.66 -12.81 11.69
N GLU A 159 -13.99 -11.93 12.64
CA GLU A 159 -14.54 -10.63 12.28
C GLU A 159 -13.52 -9.80 11.48
N PRO A 160 -13.95 -9.10 10.41
CA PRO A 160 -13.07 -8.22 9.66
C PRO A 160 -12.39 -7.18 10.56
N GLY A 161 -11.07 -7.07 10.47
CA GLY A 161 -10.21 -6.25 11.32
C GLY A 161 -9.68 -6.97 12.57
N VAL A 162 -10.41 -7.96 13.10
CA VAL A 162 -9.97 -8.77 14.25
C VAL A 162 -9.07 -9.91 13.77
N TYR A 163 -9.46 -10.58 12.70
CA TYR A 163 -8.66 -11.66 12.10
C TYR A 163 -7.26 -11.16 11.71
N GLU A 164 -7.19 -10.03 11.01
CA GLU A 164 -5.93 -9.42 10.57
C GLU A 164 -5.08 -8.97 11.76
N ARG A 165 -5.71 -8.56 12.86
CA ARG A 165 -5.02 -8.25 14.12
C ARG A 165 -4.38 -9.47 14.71
N LEU A 166 -5.14 -10.55 14.84
CA LEU A 166 -4.66 -11.81 15.40
C LEU A 166 -3.53 -12.37 14.54
N GLN A 167 -3.69 -12.36 13.21
CA GLN A 167 -2.64 -12.75 12.28
C GLN A 167 -1.38 -11.90 12.46
N ALA A 168 -1.52 -10.56 12.47
CA ALA A 168 -0.40 -9.67 12.63
C ALA A 168 0.31 -9.80 13.99
N LEU A 169 -0.44 -10.14 15.05
CA LEU A 169 0.10 -10.36 16.40
C LEU A 169 0.83 -11.69 16.51
N LYS A 170 0.28 -12.75 15.91
CA LYS A 170 0.71 -14.13 16.13
C LYS A 170 1.75 -14.63 15.12
N SER A 171 1.83 -14.04 13.93
CA SER A 171 2.81 -14.48 12.93
C SER A 171 4.26 -14.18 13.34
N GLY A 172 4.48 -13.10 14.09
CA GLY A 172 5.81 -12.69 14.55
C GLY A 172 6.67 -11.99 13.47
N ASP A 173 6.13 -11.80 12.27
CA ASP A 173 6.90 -11.33 11.10
C ASP A 173 7.04 -9.80 11.02
N LEU A 174 6.34 -9.06 11.88
CA LEU A 174 6.41 -7.60 11.94
C LEU A 174 7.38 -7.18 13.06
N LEU A 175 8.50 -6.58 12.68
CA LEU A 175 9.60 -6.22 13.60
C LEU A 175 9.73 -4.72 13.84
N SER A 176 8.99 -3.89 13.10
CA SER A 176 9.03 -2.44 13.29
C SER A 176 8.49 -2.03 14.66
N ARG A 177 9.11 -0.99 15.23
CA ARG A 177 8.77 -0.47 16.55
C ARG A 177 7.30 -0.04 16.61
N LEU A 178 6.56 -0.58 17.58
CA LEU A 178 5.22 -0.12 17.93
C LEU A 178 5.29 1.15 18.79
N VAL A 179 4.32 2.03 18.58
CA VAL A 179 4.16 3.26 19.35
C VAL A 179 2.78 3.23 19.97
N ASP A 180 2.74 3.11 21.29
CA ASP A 180 1.49 3.15 22.05
C ASP A 180 1.04 4.60 22.22
N LEU A 181 -0.24 4.83 21.97
CA LEU A 181 -0.91 6.12 22.12
C LEU A 181 -1.98 5.98 23.21
N ALA A 182 -2.16 7.03 24.01
CA ALA A 182 -3.25 7.04 24.96
C ALA A 182 -4.59 7.12 24.21
N ALA A 183 -5.64 6.50 24.75
CA ALA A 183 -6.96 6.49 24.11
C ALA A 183 -7.55 7.90 23.88
N SER A 184 -7.07 8.91 24.62
CA SER A 184 -7.47 10.31 24.48
C SER A 184 -6.70 11.10 23.43
N ASP A 185 -5.59 10.57 22.90
CA ASP A 185 -4.72 11.29 21.98
C ASP A 185 -5.30 11.31 20.56
N ASP A 186 -5.19 12.46 19.88
CA ASP A 186 -5.50 12.53 18.44
C ASP A 186 -4.33 11.94 17.64
N ILE A 187 -4.57 10.76 17.07
CA ILE A 187 -3.57 10.02 16.29
C ILE A 187 -3.07 10.81 15.08
N HIS A 188 -3.91 11.64 14.45
CA HIS A 188 -3.51 12.39 13.26
C HIS A 188 -2.61 13.55 13.63
N GLU A 189 -2.93 14.27 14.70
CA GLU A 189 -2.07 15.35 15.22
C GLU A 189 -0.75 14.77 15.75
N PHE A 190 -0.78 13.65 16.47
CA PHE A 190 0.44 12.96 16.90
C PHE A 190 1.35 12.61 15.71
N MET A 191 0.82 12.00 14.65
CA MET A 191 1.62 11.65 13.48
C MET A 191 2.20 12.88 12.76
N TYR A 192 1.46 13.99 12.75
CA TYR A 192 1.95 15.26 12.21
C TYR A 192 3.07 15.84 13.07
N GLU A 193 2.89 15.92 14.38
CA GLU A 193 3.86 16.49 15.34
C GLU A 193 5.15 15.67 15.44
N GLN A 194 5.05 14.33 15.39
CA GLN A 194 6.23 13.47 15.28
C GLN A 194 6.95 13.61 13.93
N GLY A 195 6.35 14.35 13.00
CA GLY A 195 6.85 14.54 11.67
C GLY A 195 6.93 13.21 10.95
N TYR A 196 5.85 12.44 10.89
CA TYR A 196 5.75 11.24 10.04
C TYR A 196 5.04 11.53 8.71
N THR A 197 4.43 12.72 8.59
CA THR A 197 3.62 13.12 7.44
C THR A 197 4.35 14.11 6.53
N ASP A 198 3.90 14.18 5.30
CA ASP A 198 4.29 15.15 4.26
C ASP A 198 3.46 16.44 4.33
N GLY A 199 2.86 16.74 5.49
CA GLY A 199 1.94 17.86 5.69
C GLY A 199 0.47 17.55 5.38
N PHE A 200 0.18 16.39 4.79
CA PHE A 200 -1.18 15.86 4.64
C PHE A 200 -1.48 14.81 5.71
N PRO A 201 -2.77 14.61 6.08
CA PRO A 201 -3.16 13.46 6.87
C PRO A 201 -2.69 12.15 6.23
N VAL A 202 -2.33 11.19 7.09
CA VAL A 202 -1.93 9.84 6.71
C VAL A 202 -2.86 8.83 7.37
N VAL A 203 -2.97 7.65 6.78
CA VAL A 203 -3.65 6.52 7.43
C VAL A 203 -2.71 5.95 8.50
N PRO A 204 -3.13 5.83 9.77
CA PRO A 204 -2.28 5.23 10.79
C PRO A 204 -1.91 3.78 10.44
N PRO A 205 -0.62 3.43 10.38
CA PRO A 205 -0.16 2.10 9.97
C PRO A 205 -0.22 1.12 11.14
N THR A 206 -1.44 0.75 11.56
CA THR A 206 -1.65 -0.26 12.59
C THR A 206 -1.20 -1.64 12.09
N ARG A 207 -0.92 -2.58 13.00
CA ARG A 207 -0.41 -3.91 12.67
C ARG A 207 -1.31 -4.64 11.67
N GLU A 208 -2.62 -4.53 11.86
CA GLU A 208 -3.66 -5.10 11.00
C GLU A 208 -3.50 -4.60 9.56
N ARG A 209 -3.42 -3.27 9.39
CA ARG A 209 -3.35 -2.64 8.08
C ARG A 209 -2.04 -2.95 7.38
N VAL A 210 -0.94 -3.02 8.13
CA VAL A 210 0.38 -3.39 7.59
C VAL A 210 0.37 -4.85 7.16
N TRP A 211 -0.18 -5.76 7.97
CA TRP A 211 -0.33 -7.16 7.61
C TRP A 211 -1.20 -7.35 6.36
N THR A 212 -2.35 -6.66 6.27
CA THR A 212 -3.20 -6.67 5.07
C THR A 212 -2.46 -6.14 3.85
N MET A 213 -1.68 -5.06 4.00
CA MET A 213 -0.86 -4.49 2.93
C MET A 213 0.16 -5.51 2.40
N LEU A 214 0.79 -6.26 3.30
CA LEU A 214 1.78 -7.29 2.97
C LEU A 214 1.19 -8.45 2.16
N GLN A 215 -0.13 -8.71 2.22
CA GLN A 215 -0.79 -9.70 1.37
C GLN A 215 -0.73 -9.35 -0.13
N GLY A 216 -0.31 -8.12 -0.47
CA GLY A 216 -0.08 -7.68 -1.85
C GLY A 216 1.18 -8.22 -2.50
N THR A 217 2.06 -8.93 -1.77
CA THR A 217 3.30 -9.49 -2.29
C THR A 217 3.65 -10.83 -1.61
N PRO A 218 4.29 -11.78 -2.30
CA PRO A 218 4.79 -13.01 -1.69
C PRO A 218 6.15 -12.84 -1.01
N ARG A 219 6.78 -11.65 -1.10
CA ARG A 219 8.09 -11.38 -0.50
C ARG A 219 8.03 -11.40 1.02
N ASP A 220 9.13 -11.81 1.64
CA ASP A 220 9.24 -11.81 3.09
C ASP A 220 9.21 -10.36 3.62
N PRO A 221 8.45 -10.05 4.70
CA PRO A 221 8.41 -8.70 5.28
C PRO A 221 9.79 -8.16 5.68
N GLN A 222 10.75 -9.03 6.00
CA GLN A 222 12.11 -8.69 6.40
C GLN A 222 13.11 -8.66 5.25
N ASP A 223 12.70 -8.99 4.02
CA ASP A 223 13.55 -8.80 2.85
C ASP A 223 13.97 -7.33 2.73
N GLU A 224 15.28 -7.08 2.75
CA GLU A 224 15.83 -5.77 2.44
C GLU A 224 15.71 -5.49 0.94
N VAL A 225 15.01 -4.43 0.60
CA VAL A 225 14.77 -4.03 -0.79
C VAL A 225 15.90 -3.12 -1.29
N ALA A 226 16.34 -2.19 -0.44
CA ALA A 226 17.42 -1.25 -0.75
C ALA A 226 18.01 -0.62 0.52
N VAL A 227 19.00 0.25 0.33
CA VAL A 227 19.49 1.18 1.33
C VAL A 227 19.00 2.57 0.96
N MET A 228 18.06 3.11 1.74
CA MET A 228 17.35 4.36 1.41
C MET A 228 18.19 5.59 1.84
N PRO A 229 18.67 6.42 0.90
CA PRO A 229 19.28 7.71 1.24
C PRO A 229 18.19 8.74 1.62
N PRO A 230 18.55 9.89 2.22
CA PRO A 230 19.90 10.30 2.66
C PRO A 230 20.53 9.56 3.85
N ASN A 231 19.75 9.00 4.77
CA ASN A 231 20.27 8.35 5.99
C ASN A 231 21.02 7.04 5.73
N LEU A 232 20.91 6.48 4.53
CA LEU A 232 21.44 5.16 4.16
C LEU A 232 20.91 4.06 5.10
N ALA A 233 19.62 4.14 5.43
CA ALA A 233 18.96 3.17 6.28
C ALA A 233 18.42 2.00 5.45
N PRO A 234 18.57 0.74 5.89
CA PRO A 234 17.95 -0.40 5.23
C PRO A 234 16.43 -0.26 5.19
N ILE A 235 15.85 -0.40 4.00
CA ILE A 235 14.40 -0.37 3.80
C ILE A 235 13.92 -1.78 3.44
N THR A 236 13.17 -2.39 4.37
CA THR A 236 12.57 -3.72 4.19
C THR A 236 11.18 -3.63 3.56
N VAL A 237 10.65 -4.76 3.09
CA VAL A 237 9.27 -4.86 2.59
C VAL A 237 8.26 -4.37 3.64
N GLU A 238 8.44 -4.70 4.92
CA GLU A 238 7.61 -4.22 6.02
C GLU A 238 7.62 -2.69 6.11
N LYS A 239 8.81 -2.05 6.05
CA LYS A 239 8.92 -0.58 6.09
C LYS A 239 8.26 0.08 4.88
N ILE A 240 8.32 -0.56 3.71
CA ILE A 240 7.61 -0.09 2.52
C ILE A 240 6.10 -0.21 2.74
N ALA A 241 5.62 -1.34 3.26
CA ALA A 241 4.20 -1.56 3.55
C ALA A 241 3.66 -0.54 4.57
N ILE A 242 4.41 -0.21 5.61
CA ILE A 242 4.06 0.85 6.58
C ILE A 242 3.83 2.19 5.87
N ASN A 243 4.78 2.62 5.03
CA ASN A 243 4.67 3.89 4.30
C ASN A 243 3.59 3.84 3.20
N ALA A 244 3.33 2.67 2.60
CA ALA A 244 2.25 2.47 1.66
C ALA A 244 0.88 2.60 2.34
N VAL A 245 0.70 2.03 3.54
CA VAL A 245 -0.52 2.23 4.35
C VAL A 245 -0.69 3.71 4.64
N MET A 246 0.36 4.38 5.13
CA MET A 246 0.32 5.82 5.42
C MET A 246 -0.09 6.67 4.21
N ALA A 247 0.37 6.31 3.01
CA ALA A 247 0.00 6.97 1.75
C ALA A 247 -1.46 6.71 1.33
N GLY A 248 -2.16 5.78 1.99
CA GLY A 248 -3.48 5.32 1.61
C GLY A 248 -3.46 4.37 0.41
N ALA A 249 -2.35 3.67 0.15
CA ALA A 249 -2.28 2.66 -0.89
C ALA A 249 -3.19 1.46 -0.60
N LYS A 250 -3.37 0.59 -1.58
CA LYS A 250 -4.00 -0.72 -1.40
C LYS A 250 -2.95 -1.84 -1.56
N PRO A 251 -3.20 -3.06 -1.03
CA PRO A 251 -2.26 -4.17 -1.14
C PRO A 251 -1.84 -4.45 -2.59
N GLU A 252 -2.77 -4.42 -3.55
CA GLU A 252 -2.46 -4.67 -4.96
C GLU A 252 -1.51 -3.64 -5.60
N TYR A 253 -1.22 -2.51 -4.91
CA TYR A 253 -0.27 -1.50 -5.36
C TYR A 253 1.14 -1.73 -4.80
N LEU A 254 1.28 -2.56 -3.76
CA LEU A 254 2.55 -2.76 -3.05
C LEU A 254 3.68 -3.21 -3.97
N PRO A 255 3.48 -4.16 -4.92
CA PRO A 255 4.55 -4.55 -5.84
C PRO A 255 5.11 -3.37 -6.65
N SER A 256 4.24 -2.48 -7.13
CA SER A 256 4.66 -1.27 -7.84
C SER A 256 5.46 -0.32 -6.95
N ILE A 257 5.08 -0.18 -5.68
CA ILE A 257 5.80 0.67 -4.71
C ILE A 257 7.18 0.10 -4.39
N ILE A 258 7.29 -1.24 -4.21
CA ILE A 258 8.56 -1.93 -4.02
C ILE A 258 9.50 -1.66 -5.20
N THR A 259 9.03 -1.89 -6.43
CA THR A 259 9.82 -1.64 -7.64
C THR A 259 10.23 -0.17 -7.77
N LEU A 260 9.37 0.79 -7.41
CA LEU A 260 9.77 2.20 -7.38
C LEU A 260 10.90 2.48 -6.38
N VAL A 261 10.86 1.86 -5.20
CA VAL A 261 11.94 1.99 -4.19
C VAL A 261 13.24 1.39 -4.72
N GLU A 262 13.20 0.22 -5.35
CA GLU A 262 14.36 -0.44 -5.96
C GLU A 262 15.00 0.46 -7.02
N ILE A 263 14.21 0.92 -7.99
CA ILE A 263 14.66 1.82 -9.06
C ILE A 263 15.24 3.11 -8.48
N ALA A 264 14.54 3.73 -7.55
CA ALA A 264 14.94 5.01 -6.97
C ALA A 264 16.30 4.95 -6.27
N CYS A 265 16.59 3.83 -5.60
CA CYS A 265 17.83 3.65 -4.84
C CYS A 265 19.02 3.18 -5.69
N THR A 266 18.84 2.97 -7.01
CA THR A 266 19.96 2.67 -7.90
C THR A 266 20.92 3.86 -8.04
N GLU A 267 22.20 3.58 -8.33
CA GLU A 267 23.18 4.62 -8.68
C GLU A 267 22.77 5.38 -9.95
N SER A 268 22.10 4.70 -10.89
CA SER A 268 21.60 5.30 -12.13
C SER A 268 20.56 6.38 -11.88
N PHE A 269 19.55 6.11 -11.04
CA PHE A 269 18.54 7.12 -10.73
C PHE A 269 19.03 8.14 -9.70
N ASN A 270 19.81 7.70 -8.71
CA ASN A 270 20.41 8.53 -7.66
C ASN A 270 19.40 9.43 -6.92
N ILE A 271 18.43 8.81 -6.22
CA ILE A 271 17.42 9.57 -5.48
C ILE A 271 18.02 10.51 -4.42
N HIS A 272 19.21 10.22 -3.89
CA HIS A 272 19.92 11.13 -2.98
C HIS A 272 20.14 12.51 -3.62
N GLY A 273 20.71 12.54 -4.83
CA GLY A 273 20.93 13.78 -5.56
C GLY A 273 19.61 14.49 -5.90
N VAL A 274 18.58 13.74 -6.28
CA VAL A 274 17.27 14.29 -6.64
C VAL A 274 16.60 14.99 -5.44
N LEU A 275 16.78 14.48 -4.23
CA LEU A 275 16.21 15.06 -3.01
C LEU A 275 17.08 16.19 -2.43
N ALA A 276 18.40 16.07 -2.52
CA ALA A 276 19.35 17.05 -1.96
C ALA A 276 19.57 18.28 -2.85
N THR A 277 19.01 18.32 -4.06
CA THR A 277 19.14 19.45 -4.98
C THR A 277 18.32 20.66 -4.58
N THR A 278 18.90 21.85 -4.75
CA THR A 278 18.21 23.13 -4.55
C THR A 278 17.24 23.49 -5.68
N MET A 279 17.32 22.80 -6.82
CA MET A 279 16.43 23.01 -7.98
C MET A 279 15.02 22.43 -7.77
N GLY A 280 14.77 21.74 -6.65
CA GLY A 280 13.45 21.22 -6.30
C GLY A 280 13.00 20.03 -7.14
N ALA A 281 13.95 19.20 -7.57
CA ALA A 281 13.67 18.04 -8.38
C ALA A 281 12.88 16.95 -7.64
N THR A 282 12.28 16.06 -8.42
CA THR A 282 11.34 15.08 -7.92
C THR A 282 11.26 13.86 -8.86
N PRO A 283 11.27 12.62 -8.33
CA PRO A 283 10.82 11.46 -9.10
C PRO A 283 9.40 11.61 -9.64
N VAL A 284 9.28 11.43 -10.95
CA VAL A 284 8.04 11.28 -11.73
C VAL A 284 8.01 9.87 -12.31
N GLY A 285 6.93 9.13 -12.05
CA GLY A 285 6.75 7.75 -12.51
C GLY A 285 5.80 7.62 -13.70
N VAL A 286 6.23 6.87 -14.72
CA VAL A 286 5.37 6.42 -15.83
C VAL A 286 5.24 4.91 -15.77
N PHE A 287 4.00 4.42 -15.86
CA PHE A 287 3.66 3.01 -15.76
C PHE A 287 3.14 2.47 -17.10
N ASN A 288 3.61 1.28 -17.46
CA ASN A 288 3.35 0.60 -18.72
C ASN A 288 2.87 -0.83 -18.49
N GLY A 289 2.17 -1.39 -19.48
CA GLY A 289 1.71 -2.77 -19.49
C GLY A 289 0.38 -3.04 -18.76
N PRO A 290 -0.01 -4.32 -18.61
CA PRO A 290 -1.32 -4.72 -18.06
C PRO A 290 -1.61 -4.27 -16.62
N ILE A 291 -0.58 -3.94 -15.85
CA ILE A 291 -0.72 -3.44 -14.48
C ILE A 291 -1.61 -2.21 -14.41
N ARG A 292 -1.54 -1.34 -15.43
CA ARG A 292 -2.31 -0.09 -15.50
C ARG A 292 -3.80 -0.35 -15.30
N ASP A 293 -4.35 -1.36 -15.97
CA ASP A 293 -5.75 -1.73 -15.85
C ASP A 293 -6.01 -2.59 -14.61
N ARG A 294 -5.12 -3.56 -14.31
CA ARG A 294 -5.30 -4.47 -13.17
C ARG A 294 -5.44 -3.77 -11.82
N ILE A 295 -4.68 -2.69 -11.62
CA ILE A 295 -4.74 -1.91 -10.37
C ILE A 295 -5.55 -0.62 -10.51
N GLY A 296 -6.13 -0.39 -11.68
CA GLY A 296 -6.96 0.77 -11.98
C GLY A 296 -6.21 2.10 -11.96
N MET A 297 -4.99 2.14 -12.48
CA MET A 297 -4.27 3.41 -12.73
C MET A 297 -5.00 4.22 -13.79
N ASN A 298 -4.97 5.54 -13.63
CA ASN A 298 -5.58 6.44 -14.61
C ASN A 298 -4.56 6.91 -15.64
N TYR A 299 -4.90 6.72 -16.92
CA TYR A 299 -4.20 7.27 -18.07
C TYR A 299 -5.13 8.10 -18.98
N LEU A 300 -6.37 8.35 -18.56
CA LEU A 300 -7.41 9.05 -19.32
C LEU A 300 -7.60 10.49 -18.82
N HIS A 301 -8.85 10.96 -18.70
CA HIS A 301 -9.17 12.29 -18.22
C HIS A 301 -8.42 12.60 -16.92
N ASN A 302 -7.78 13.77 -16.85
CA ASN A 302 -7.03 14.20 -15.68
C ASN A 302 -5.90 13.22 -15.28
N ALA A 303 -5.24 12.55 -16.24
CA ALA A 303 -4.21 11.53 -16.00
C ALA A 303 -3.11 11.95 -15.00
N LEU A 304 -2.65 13.21 -15.07
CA LEU A 304 -1.60 13.76 -14.21
C LEU A 304 -2.16 14.46 -12.95
N GLY A 305 -3.48 14.48 -12.79
CA GLY A 305 -4.16 15.22 -11.74
C GLY A 305 -4.72 14.34 -10.63
N SER A 306 -5.58 14.93 -9.81
CA SER A 306 -6.26 14.28 -8.69
C SER A 306 -7.31 13.25 -9.11
N GLY A 307 -7.75 12.42 -8.16
CA GLY A 307 -8.97 11.61 -8.31
C GLY A 307 -8.73 10.13 -8.63
N ASN A 308 -7.49 9.71 -8.87
CA ASN A 308 -7.13 8.30 -8.97
C ASN A 308 -6.24 7.87 -7.80
N ARG A 309 -6.69 6.86 -7.05
CA ARG A 309 -6.00 6.38 -5.85
C ARG A 309 -4.63 5.77 -6.17
N ALA A 310 -4.54 4.90 -7.18
CA ALA A 310 -3.29 4.25 -7.56
C ALA A 310 -2.21 5.28 -7.95
N ASN A 311 -2.53 6.18 -8.90
CA ASN A 311 -1.63 7.25 -9.33
C ASN A 311 -1.12 8.07 -8.14
N ALA A 312 -2.02 8.50 -7.25
CA ALA A 312 -1.65 9.36 -6.12
C ALA A 312 -0.84 8.61 -5.05
N SER A 313 -1.36 7.47 -4.57
CA SER A 313 -0.79 6.78 -3.40
C SER A 313 0.53 6.08 -3.70
N ILE A 314 0.76 5.59 -4.92
CA ILE A 314 2.03 4.92 -5.27
C ILE A 314 3.19 5.92 -5.21
N GLY A 315 3.01 7.10 -5.81
CA GLY A 315 4.04 8.14 -5.79
C GLY A 315 4.23 8.74 -4.39
N ARG A 316 3.14 8.94 -3.65
CA ARG A 316 3.19 9.41 -2.25
C ARG A 316 3.88 8.40 -1.33
N ALA A 317 3.67 7.10 -1.53
CA ALA A 317 4.34 6.06 -0.76
C ALA A 317 5.87 6.10 -0.93
N LEU A 318 6.37 6.25 -2.17
CA LEU A 318 7.81 6.44 -2.42
C LEU A 318 8.36 7.66 -1.65
N ARG A 319 7.59 8.76 -1.59
CA ARG A 319 7.97 9.95 -0.82
C ARG A 319 8.03 9.68 0.67
N LEU A 320 7.02 9.04 1.22
CA LEU A 320 6.99 8.70 2.63
C LEU A 320 8.13 7.73 2.98
N CYS A 321 8.48 6.78 2.11
CA CYS A 321 9.68 5.94 2.28
C CYS A 321 10.96 6.78 2.36
N ALA A 322 11.21 7.65 1.38
CA ALA A 322 12.39 8.53 1.38
C ALA A 322 12.43 9.49 2.58
N ARG A 323 11.26 9.93 3.04
CA ARG A 323 11.09 10.85 4.16
C ARG A 323 11.31 10.14 5.50
N ASN A 324 10.57 9.07 5.77
CA ASN A 324 10.49 8.41 7.08
C ASN A 324 11.62 7.40 7.31
N VAL A 325 12.13 6.77 6.25
CA VAL A 325 13.28 5.86 6.34
C VAL A 325 14.56 6.59 5.93
N GLY A 326 14.53 7.30 4.80
CA GLY A 326 15.68 8.04 4.29
C GLY A 326 15.97 9.35 5.04
N GLY A 327 15.01 9.90 5.79
CA GLY A 327 15.20 11.18 6.49
C GLY A 327 15.09 12.41 5.60
N SER A 328 14.49 12.30 4.41
CA SER A 328 14.31 13.41 3.46
C SER A 328 13.23 14.40 3.91
N VAL A 329 13.59 15.33 4.78
CA VAL A 329 12.67 16.36 5.33
C VAL A 329 13.00 17.74 4.77
N PRO A 330 12.00 18.52 4.29
CA PRO A 330 12.20 19.89 3.82
C PRO A 330 12.93 20.78 4.83
N GLY A 331 13.94 21.53 4.37
CA GLY A 331 14.77 22.39 5.22
C GLY A 331 15.91 21.65 5.94
N GLY A 332 15.83 20.32 6.02
CA GLY A 332 16.91 19.43 6.45
C GLY A 332 17.74 18.96 5.24
N THR A 333 17.65 17.67 4.95
CA THR A 333 18.35 17.00 3.85
C THR A 333 17.67 17.21 2.49
N ASP A 334 16.36 17.48 2.47
CA ASP A 334 15.70 18.02 1.27
C ASP A 334 15.99 19.52 1.19
N ARG A 335 16.65 19.93 0.11
CA ARG A 335 17.19 21.28 -0.06
C ARG A 335 16.47 22.11 -1.11
N ALA A 336 15.31 21.69 -1.59
CA ALA A 336 14.56 22.43 -2.62
C ALA A 336 14.38 23.91 -2.23
N THR A 337 14.71 24.82 -3.16
CA THR A 337 14.58 26.28 -2.90
C THR A 337 13.12 26.72 -2.89
N GLN A 338 12.30 26.20 -3.81
CA GLN A 338 10.86 26.51 -3.92
C GLN A 338 9.99 25.25 -3.95
N GLY A 339 10.44 24.19 -4.65
CA GLY A 339 9.63 22.98 -4.86
C GLY A 339 8.41 23.23 -5.77
N GLY A 340 7.48 22.27 -5.83
CA GLY A 340 6.25 22.38 -6.60
C GLY A 340 5.20 21.34 -6.18
N PRO A 341 3.93 21.48 -6.61
CA PRO A 341 2.85 20.58 -6.19
C PRO A 341 3.10 19.10 -6.52
N HIS A 342 3.78 18.85 -7.63
CA HIS A 342 4.18 17.52 -8.09
C HIS A 342 5.18 16.81 -7.17
N ARG A 343 5.75 17.51 -6.16
CA ARG A 343 6.58 16.87 -5.11
C ARG A 343 5.78 16.09 -4.08
N LEU A 344 4.46 16.29 -3.98
CA LEU A 344 3.59 15.43 -3.19
C LEU A 344 3.48 14.03 -3.82
N THR A 345 3.17 13.99 -5.11
CA THR A 345 3.11 12.78 -5.94
C THR A 345 3.00 13.19 -7.41
N MET A 346 3.60 12.40 -8.31
CA MET A 346 3.47 12.59 -9.76
C MET A 346 3.74 11.26 -10.47
N ASN A 347 2.75 10.38 -10.45
CA ASN A 347 2.78 9.12 -11.17
C ASN A 347 1.53 8.98 -12.03
N PHE A 348 1.68 8.41 -13.22
CA PHE A 348 0.57 8.13 -14.12
C PHE A 348 0.91 6.96 -15.03
N ALA A 349 -0.12 6.41 -15.64
CA ALA A 349 0.01 5.36 -16.63
C ALA A 349 0.10 5.97 -18.05
N GLU A 350 0.90 5.38 -18.93
CA GLU A 350 0.82 5.68 -20.37
C GLU A 350 -0.53 5.19 -20.91
N HIS A 351 -1.03 5.75 -22.00
CA HIS A 351 -2.21 5.30 -22.76
C HIS A 351 -1.69 4.68 -24.07
N GLU A 352 -1.30 3.41 -24.00
CA GLU A 352 -0.56 2.73 -25.07
C GLU A 352 -1.42 2.55 -26.31
N GLU A 353 -2.71 2.29 -26.12
CA GLU A 353 -3.69 2.04 -27.17
C GLU A 353 -4.02 3.30 -27.98
N ALA A 354 -3.78 4.48 -27.40
CA ALA A 354 -3.94 5.77 -28.09
C ALA A 354 -2.63 6.28 -28.71
N SER A 355 -1.50 5.59 -28.47
CA SER A 355 -0.21 5.95 -29.03
C SER A 355 -0.08 5.41 -30.46
N PRO A 356 0.41 6.21 -31.42
CA PRO A 356 0.76 5.71 -32.75
C PRO A 356 2.10 4.94 -32.75
N TRP A 357 2.76 4.82 -31.59
CA TRP A 357 4.08 4.21 -31.41
C TRP A 357 4.09 3.22 -30.27
N GLU A 358 5.13 2.40 -30.22
CA GLU A 358 5.46 1.56 -29.09
C GLU A 358 5.59 2.34 -27.77
N SER A 359 5.25 1.67 -26.68
CA SER A 359 5.25 2.20 -25.32
C SER A 359 6.65 2.61 -24.86
N LEU A 360 6.72 3.45 -23.82
CA LEU A 360 7.99 3.80 -23.17
C LEU A 360 8.74 2.55 -22.68
N ALA A 361 8.03 1.52 -22.20
CA ALA A 361 8.64 0.27 -21.77
C ALA A 361 9.30 -0.47 -22.93
N VAL A 362 8.63 -0.58 -24.07
CA VAL A 362 9.18 -1.24 -25.27
C VAL A 362 10.38 -0.47 -25.83
N GLU A 363 10.31 0.87 -25.88
CA GLU A 363 11.47 1.71 -26.25
C GLU A 363 12.69 1.48 -25.33
N ARG A 364 12.45 1.02 -24.09
CA ARG A 364 13.49 0.72 -23.10
C ARG A 364 13.89 -0.75 -23.05
N GLY A 365 13.44 -1.55 -23.99
CA GLY A 365 13.86 -2.94 -24.18
C GLY A 365 13.08 -3.97 -23.35
N PHE A 366 11.89 -3.61 -22.84
CA PHE A 366 10.98 -4.56 -22.21
C PHE A 366 9.99 -5.13 -23.22
N GLU A 367 9.39 -6.28 -22.90
CA GLU A 367 8.35 -6.86 -23.74
C GLU A 367 7.02 -6.07 -23.61
N PRO A 368 6.17 -6.01 -24.65
CA PRO A 368 4.89 -5.31 -24.58
C PRO A 368 3.94 -5.82 -23.47
N THR A 369 4.14 -7.06 -23.02
CA THR A 369 3.34 -7.68 -21.94
C THR A 369 3.92 -7.46 -20.55
N ASP A 370 5.10 -6.84 -20.44
CA ASP A 370 5.74 -6.59 -19.15
C ASP A 370 5.09 -5.41 -18.44
N ASP A 371 4.89 -5.57 -17.14
CA ASP A 371 4.54 -4.46 -16.25
C ASP A 371 5.81 -3.71 -15.88
N VAL A 372 5.88 -2.43 -16.21
CA VAL A 372 7.10 -1.66 -16.05
C VAL A 372 6.80 -0.32 -15.41
N ALA A 373 7.62 0.06 -14.45
CA ALA A 373 7.67 1.42 -13.93
C ALA A 373 8.96 2.10 -14.41
N THR A 374 8.85 3.34 -14.87
CA THR A 374 10.00 4.19 -15.22
C THR A 374 10.01 5.43 -14.37
N LEU A 375 11.10 5.67 -13.62
CA LEU A 375 11.31 6.89 -12.85
C LEU A 375 12.20 7.87 -13.59
N MET A 376 11.81 9.14 -13.56
CA MET A 376 12.57 10.26 -14.11
C MET A 376 12.65 11.40 -13.11
N ALA A 377 13.81 12.07 -13.02
CA ALA A 377 13.98 13.22 -12.14
C ALA A 377 13.57 14.52 -12.84
N MET A 378 12.44 15.09 -12.45
CA MET A 378 11.89 16.30 -13.05
C MET A 378 11.98 17.48 -12.08
N SER A 379 12.34 18.67 -12.58
CA SER A 379 12.45 19.91 -11.81
C SER A 379 11.52 21.03 -12.27
N GLY A 380 10.92 20.91 -13.46
CA GLY A 380 10.00 21.90 -14.02
C GLY A 380 8.69 21.29 -14.52
N GLY A 381 7.62 22.07 -14.49
CA GLY A 381 6.29 21.66 -14.92
C GLY A 381 5.42 21.10 -13.78
N PRO A 382 4.23 20.55 -14.10
CA PRO A 382 3.71 20.30 -15.44
C PRO A 382 3.29 21.60 -16.15
N ALA A 383 3.80 21.85 -17.37
CA ALA A 383 3.46 23.02 -18.18
C ALA A 383 2.57 22.62 -19.36
N THR A 384 1.38 23.22 -19.46
CA THR A 384 0.44 22.94 -20.55
C THR A 384 0.88 23.58 -21.86
N VAL A 385 0.81 22.81 -22.94
CA VAL A 385 0.98 23.28 -24.32
C VAL A 385 -0.34 23.18 -25.04
N ALA A 386 -0.83 24.32 -25.53
CA ALA A 386 -2.07 24.43 -26.29
C ALA A 386 -1.77 24.62 -27.77
N ASP A 387 -2.15 23.64 -28.60
CA ASP A 387 -2.07 23.75 -30.05
C ASP A 387 -3.30 23.13 -30.73
N GLU A 388 -4.37 23.90 -30.81
CA GLU A 388 -5.60 23.43 -31.44
C GLU A 388 -5.55 23.47 -32.98
N ARG A 389 -4.53 24.13 -33.54
CA ARG A 389 -4.51 24.57 -34.94
C ARG A 389 -3.68 23.67 -35.83
N SER A 390 -2.57 23.14 -35.34
CA SER A 390 -1.70 22.26 -36.11
C SER A 390 -2.47 21.05 -36.68
N ARG A 391 -2.19 20.75 -37.94
CA ARG A 391 -2.83 19.68 -38.72
C ARG A 391 -1.85 18.61 -39.21
N ASP A 392 -0.55 18.88 -39.13
CA ASP A 392 0.53 17.98 -39.49
C ASP A 392 1.58 17.92 -38.36
N GLY A 393 2.47 16.93 -38.46
CA GLY A 393 3.54 16.69 -37.48
C GLY A 393 4.53 17.85 -37.39
N ARG A 394 4.87 18.53 -38.50
CA ARG A 394 5.86 19.63 -38.49
C ARG A 394 5.35 20.81 -37.66
N GLY A 395 4.13 21.26 -37.89
CA GLY A 395 3.53 22.36 -37.15
C GLY A 395 3.46 22.07 -35.65
N LEU A 396 2.97 20.88 -35.28
CA LEU A 396 2.83 20.51 -33.87
C LEU A 396 4.18 20.34 -33.17
N ALA A 397 5.15 19.68 -33.81
CA ALA A 397 6.51 19.55 -33.27
C ALA A 397 7.19 20.91 -33.10
N GLY A 398 6.99 21.86 -34.03
CA GLY A 398 7.44 23.24 -33.88
C GLY A 398 6.82 23.94 -32.67
N THR A 399 5.52 23.80 -32.44
CA THR A 399 4.86 24.36 -31.24
C THR A 399 5.41 23.75 -29.94
N LEU A 400 5.62 22.43 -29.91
CA LEU A 400 6.26 21.75 -28.79
C LEU A 400 7.68 22.29 -28.56
N ALA A 401 8.48 22.43 -29.62
CA ALA A 401 9.85 22.94 -29.55
C ALA A 401 9.93 24.36 -28.98
N LEU A 402 9.08 25.28 -29.44
CA LEU A 402 9.04 26.65 -28.92
C LEU A 402 8.59 26.69 -27.45
N SER A 403 7.63 25.86 -27.07
CA SER A 403 7.20 25.71 -25.67
C SER A 403 8.36 25.20 -24.80
N MET A 404 9.10 24.19 -25.30
CA MET A 404 10.27 23.62 -24.62
C MET A 404 11.43 24.61 -24.56
N SER A 405 11.58 25.50 -25.55
CA SER A 405 12.61 26.54 -25.55
C SER A 405 12.52 27.45 -24.34
N CYS A 406 11.31 27.71 -23.84
CA CYS A 406 11.08 28.58 -22.68
C CYS A 406 11.31 27.89 -21.32
N MET A 407 11.51 26.57 -21.28
CA MET A 407 11.74 25.89 -20.00
C MET A 407 13.09 26.26 -19.40
N GLN A 408 13.02 26.65 -18.12
CA GLN A 408 14.07 27.35 -17.39
C GLN A 408 14.40 28.69 -18.07
N ASP A 409 15.27 28.66 -19.08
CA ASP A 409 15.68 29.83 -19.83
C ASP A 409 16.01 29.44 -21.29
N PRO A 410 15.66 30.29 -22.29
CA PRO A 410 15.93 30.01 -23.69
C PRO A 410 17.38 29.80 -24.08
N LYS A 411 18.38 30.23 -23.29
CA LYS A 411 19.80 30.00 -23.56
C LYS A 411 20.33 28.74 -22.91
N SER A 412 19.70 28.32 -21.81
CA SER A 412 20.14 27.18 -21.02
C SER A 412 19.92 25.84 -21.75
N PRO A 413 20.93 24.96 -21.79
CA PRO A 413 20.76 23.62 -22.34
C PRO A 413 19.77 22.84 -21.48
N MET A 414 19.06 21.90 -22.09
CA MET A 414 18.20 20.96 -21.40
C MET A 414 18.73 19.54 -21.43
N VAL A 415 18.29 18.81 -20.42
CA VAL A 415 18.50 17.39 -20.23
C VAL A 415 17.18 16.67 -20.45
N ASP A 416 17.01 15.47 -19.90
CA ASP A 416 15.81 14.67 -20.06
C ASP A 416 14.54 15.49 -19.82
N THR A 417 13.58 15.38 -20.73
CA THR A 417 12.35 16.15 -20.75
C THR A 417 11.24 15.21 -21.11
N LEU A 418 10.21 15.18 -20.26
CA LEU A 418 9.03 14.36 -20.49
C LEU A 418 7.97 15.19 -21.18
N VAL A 419 7.60 14.77 -22.39
CA VAL A 419 6.47 15.31 -23.16
C VAL A 419 5.34 14.29 -23.08
N VAL A 420 4.27 14.68 -22.38
CA VAL A 420 3.05 13.90 -22.28
C VAL A 420 2.06 14.43 -23.31
N LEU A 421 1.89 13.68 -24.39
CA LEU A 421 0.99 14.02 -25.48
C LEU A 421 -0.44 13.60 -25.15
N SER A 422 -1.41 14.47 -25.43
CA SER A 422 -2.80 14.01 -25.50
C SER A 422 -2.98 13.08 -26.70
N PRO A 423 -3.98 12.17 -26.67
CA PRO A 423 -4.34 11.33 -27.80
C PRO A 423 -4.56 12.12 -29.11
N ASP A 424 -5.13 13.34 -29.04
CA ASP A 424 -5.36 14.18 -30.21
C ASP A 424 -4.07 14.67 -30.86
N HIS A 425 -3.10 15.09 -30.04
CA HIS A 425 -1.77 15.49 -30.50
C HIS A 425 -0.97 14.29 -31.02
N ALA A 426 -0.98 13.17 -30.30
CA ALA A 426 -0.35 11.94 -30.76
C ALA A 426 -0.93 11.47 -32.11
N GLY A 427 -2.26 11.55 -32.28
CA GLY A 427 -2.93 11.22 -33.53
C GLY A 427 -2.55 12.11 -34.72
N ILE A 428 -2.12 13.36 -34.51
CA ILE A 428 -1.60 14.21 -35.59
C ILE A 428 -0.28 13.63 -36.13
N PHE A 429 0.63 13.22 -35.25
CA PHE A 429 1.88 12.59 -35.65
C PHE A 429 1.64 11.25 -36.35
N GLY A 430 0.76 10.41 -35.80
CA GLY A 430 0.37 9.14 -36.42
C GLY A 430 -0.18 9.31 -37.84
N ARG A 431 -1.11 10.26 -38.05
CA ARG A 431 -1.65 10.57 -39.40
C ARG A 431 -0.61 11.15 -40.36
N SER A 432 0.41 11.82 -39.82
CA SER A 432 1.52 12.35 -40.62
C SER A 432 2.56 11.29 -40.96
N GLY A 433 2.45 10.07 -40.41
CA GLY A 433 3.43 9.00 -40.56
C GLY A 433 4.76 9.26 -39.84
N TRP A 434 4.76 10.13 -38.82
CA TRP A 434 5.98 10.48 -38.09
C TRP A 434 6.31 9.42 -37.04
N SER A 435 7.58 9.01 -37.00
CA SER A 435 8.15 8.27 -35.89
C SER A 435 8.43 9.19 -34.69
N LYS A 436 8.69 8.62 -33.50
CA LYS A 436 9.16 9.40 -32.35
C LYS A 436 10.46 10.15 -32.67
N ASP A 437 11.34 9.57 -33.48
CA ASP A 437 12.61 10.21 -33.87
C ASP A 437 12.42 11.39 -34.80
N ASP A 438 11.44 11.36 -35.71
CA ASP A 438 11.10 12.54 -36.54
C ASP A 438 10.64 13.71 -35.65
N VAL A 439 9.85 13.42 -34.61
CA VAL A 439 9.40 14.43 -33.62
C VAL A 439 10.60 15.00 -32.86
N ARG A 440 11.50 14.14 -32.37
CA ARG A 440 12.72 14.54 -31.63
C ARG A 440 13.65 15.38 -32.51
N GLU A 441 13.89 14.97 -33.76
CA GLU A 441 14.69 15.70 -34.74
C GLU A 441 14.13 17.09 -35.01
N CYS A 442 12.84 17.17 -35.29
CA CYS A 442 12.16 18.43 -35.53
C CYS A 442 12.25 19.36 -34.31
N ILE A 443 12.05 18.84 -33.10
CA ILE A 443 12.23 19.64 -31.88
C ILE A 443 13.67 20.13 -31.73
N MET A 444 14.66 19.26 -31.99
CA MET A 444 16.07 19.66 -31.91
C MET A 444 16.42 20.75 -32.92
N GLU A 445 15.90 20.65 -34.14
CA GLU A 445 16.04 21.64 -35.22
C GLU A 445 15.38 22.98 -34.84
N GLU A 446 14.11 22.96 -34.43
CA GLU A 446 13.33 24.16 -34.12
C GLU A 446 13.79 24.85 -32.82
N THR A 447 14.44 24.11 -31.91
CA THR A 447 15.11 24.71 -30.75
C THR A 447 16.52 25.18 -31.05
N ALA A 448 17.06 24.97 -32.25
CA ALA A 448 18.41 25.41 -32.57
C ALA A 448 18.46 26.93 -32.79
N ILE A 449 19.31 27.61 -32.02
CA ILE A 449 19.62 29.04 -32.20
C ILE A 449 21.13 29.19 -32.35
N PRO A 450 21.63 30.31 -32.91
CA PRO A 450 23.06 30.57 -33.00
C PRO A 450 23.78 30.38 -31.67
N LEU A 451 24.99 29.78 -31.67
CA LEU A 451 25.79 29.56 -30.47
C LEU A 451 25.93 30.84 -29.65
N LYS A 452 26.15 32.00 -30.29
CA LYS A 452 26.23 33.31 -29.61
C LYS A 452 24.99 33.64 -28.75
N ASP A 453 23.81 33.17 -29.16
CA ASP A 453 22.55 33.40 -28.46
C ASP A 453 22.32 32.36 -27.34
N ARG A 454 23.04 31.23 -27.37
CA ARG A 454 23.11 30.25 -26.27
C ARG A 454 24.06 30.66 -25.15
N LEU A 455 24.98 31.60 -25.39
CA LEU A 455 25.94 32.05 -24.39
C LEU A 455 25.28 32.94 -23.33
N ARG A 456 25.70 32.77 -22.08
CA ARG A 456 25.42 33.74 -21.02
C ARG A 456 26.00 35.10 -21.38
N SER A 457 25.27 36.16 -21.06
CA SER A 457 25.63 37.56 -21.36
C SER A 457 25.65 38.42 -20.10
N ALA A 458 26.18 39.63 -20.19
CA ALA A 458 26.13 40.60 -19.10
C ALA A 458 24.67 40.90 -18.67
N ASP A 459 23.75 40.91 -19.63
CA ASP A 459 22.32 41.16 -19.39
C ASP A 459 21.53 39.91 -19.00
N ALA A 460 22.11 38.70 -19.11
CA ALA A 460 21.44 37.45 -18.80
C ALA A 460 22.44 36.38 -18.33
N GLY A 461 22.41 36.06 -17.04
CA GLY A 461 23.37 35.15 -16.41
C GLY A 461 23.23 33.67 -16.79
N CYS A 462 22.11 33.28 -17.40
CA CYS A 462 21.81 31.91 -17.84
C CYS A 462 22.39 31.62 -19.24
N GLY A 463 22.67 30.34 -19.52
CA GLY A 463 23.24 29.88 -20.79
C GLY A 463 24.61 29.23 -20.68
N LEU A 464 25.16 28.84 -21.83
CA LEU A 464 26.49 28.23 -21.92
C LEU A 464 27.58 29.24 -21.57
N PRO A 465 28.68 28.81 -20.94
CA PRO A 465 29.77 29.72 -20.61
C PRO A 465 30.56 30.08 -21.90
N PRO A 466 31.07 31.33 -22.04
CA PRO A 466 31.67 31.78 -23.30
C PRO A 466 32.92 31.00 -23.75
N ASP A 467 33.65 30.39 -22.82
CA ASP A 467 34.83 29.57 -23.11
C ASP A 467 34.49 28.28 -23.88
N ILE A 468 33.21 27.88 -23.92
CA ILE A 468 32.79 26.73 -24.71
C ILE A 468 32.97 26.96 -26.23
N VAL A 469 33.03 28.21 -26.69
CA VAL A 469 33.19 28.57 -28.11
C VAL A 469 34.44 27.92 -28.71
N GLU A 470 35.53 27.82 -27.95
CA GLU A 470 36.75 27.14 -28.40
C GLU A 470 36.51 25.65 -28.70
N ARG A 471 35.64 24.99 -27.93
CA ARG A 471 35.28 23.57 -28.17
C ARG A 471 34.44 23.39 -29.44
N PHE A 472 33.81 24.44 -29.92
CA PHE A 472 33.06 24.48 -31.17
C PHE A 472 33.90 24.94 -32.37
N GLY A 473 35.19 25.24 -32.18
CA GLY A 473 36.09 25.66 -33.27
C GLY A 473 36.34 27.18 -33.33
N GLY A 474 36.11 27.90 -32.23
CA GLY A 474 36.41 29.32 -32.11
C GLY A 474 35.31 30.23 -32.65
N GLU A 475 35.62 31.51 -32.87
CA GLU A 475 34.65 32.55 -33.24
C GLU A 475 33.86 32.23 -34.53
N ALA A 476 34.43 31.43 -35.44
CA ALA A 476 33.75 31.00 -36.66
C ALA A 476 32.48 30.18 -36.39
N ALA A 477 32.34 29.60 -35.19
CA ALA A 477 31.18 28.81 -34.80
C ALA A 477 30.06 29.62 -34.12
N LEU A 478 30.21 30.94 -33.95
CA LEU A 478 29.22 31.77 -33.25
C LEU A 478 27.83 31.78 -33.89
N ASP A 479 27.76 31.66 -35.22
CA ASP A 479 26.52 31.56 -35.98
C ASP A 479 26.06 30.10 -36.20
N MET A 480 26.82 29.12 -35.68
CA MET A 480 26.44 27.71 -35.76
C MET A 480 25.15 27.47 -34.98
N PRO A 481 24.13 26.81 -35.57
CA PRO A 481 22.92 26.46 -34.85
C PRO A 481 23.22 25.41 -33.78
N VAL A 482 22.85 25.71 -32.53
CA VAL A 482 23.01 24.82 -31.39
C VAL A 482 21.65 24.57 -30.77
N SER A 483 21.24 23.30 -30.82
CA SER A 483 20.00 22.83 -30.21
C SER A 483 20.01 23.01 -28.70
N LYS A 484 18.83 23.19 -28.11
CA LYS A 484 18.67 23.20 -26.65
C LYS A 484 18.95 21.83 -26.04
N PHE A 485 18.69 20.75 -26.77
CA PHE A 485 18.92 19.38 -26.34
C PHE A 485 20.24 18.86 -26.91
N ARG A 486 20.98 18.11 -26.09
CA ARG A 486 22.24 17.51 -26.54
C ARG A 486 22.01 16.26 -27.38
N ASP A 487 21.01 15.46 -27.01
CA ASP A 487 20.70 14.19 -27.62
C ASP A 487 19.19 13.99 -27.75
N LYS A 488 18.75 13.28 -28.78
CA LYS A 488 17.33 12.96 -29.01
C LYS A 488 16.71 12.20 -27.84
N SER A 489 17.48 11.33 -27.19
CA SER A 489 17.06 10.56 -26.03
C SER A 489 16.68 11.42 -24.83
N ASN A 490 17.12 12.69 -24.79
CA ASN A 490 16.67 13.65 -23.79
C ASN A 490 15.22 14.09 -23.99
N ILE A 491 14.56 13.73 -25.10
CA ILE A 491 13.16 14.06 -25.36
C ILE A 491 12.34 12.76 -25.27
N ILE A 492 11.70 12.58 -24.14
CA ILE A 492 10.92 11.39 -23.80
C ILE A 492 9.46 11.66 -24.14
N LEU A 493 8.91 10.89 -25.07
CA LEU A 493 7.55 11.05 -25.58
C LEU A 493 6.66 9.93 -25.05
N VAL A 494 5.60 10.29 -24.34
CA VAL A 494 4.58 9.35 -23.88
C VAL A 494 3.19 9.90 -24.19
N VAL A 495 2.20 9.03 -24.31
CA VAL A 495 0.80 9.45 -24.50
C VAL A 495 0.02 9.22 -23.22
N ALA A 496 -0.70 10.23 -22.74
CA ALA A 496 -1.67 10.06 -21.66
C ALA A 496 -2.71 11.17 -21.74
N GLY A 497 -3.88 10.95 -21.14
CA GLY A 497 -5.02 11.84 -21.28
C GLY A 497 -6.14 11.22 -22.11
N SER A 498 -7.22 11.98 -22.23
CA SER A 498 -8.35 11.64 -23.08
C SER A 498 -8.34 12.43 -24.40
N PRO A 499 -9.02 11.95 -25.46
CA PRO A 499 -9.22 12.69 -26.71
C PRO A 499 -10.29 13.79 -26.54
N ALA A 500 -10.16 14.61 -25.49
CA ALA A 500 -11.10 15.70 -25.20
C ALA A 500 -10.68 17.01 -25.87
N ALA A 501 -9.37 17.25 -26.00
CA ALA A 501 -8.81 18.44 -26.62
C ALA A 501 -7.30 18.30 -26.89
N LYS A 502 -6.81 19.24 -27.69
CA LYS A 502 -5.43 19.37 -28.14
C LYS A 502 -4.55 20.12 -27.14
N PHE A 503 -4.36 19.52 -25.97
CA PHE A 503 -3.51 20.03 -24.90
C PHE A 503 -2.51 18.95 -24.44
N SER A 504 -1.22 19.21 -24.63
CA SER A 504 -0.13 18.36 -24.11
C SER A 504 0.48 18.97 -22.86
N THR A 505 1.31 18.20 -22.17
CA THR A 505 2.03 18.65 -20.98
C THR A 505 3.51 18.39 -21.11
N ILE A 506 4.33 19.30 -20.62
CA ILE A 506 5.80 19.15 -20.61
C ILE A 506 6.32 19.28 -19.18
N LEU A 507 7.25 18.37 -18.82
CA LEU A 507 8.00 18.40 -17.58
C LEU A 507 9.50 18.48 -17.91
N GLY A 508 10.17 19.47 -17.35
CA GLY A 508 11.60 19.69 -17.56
C GLY A 508 12.43 18.90 -16.55
N GLY A 509 13.47 18.21 -17.03
CA GLY A 509 14.32 17.37 -16.17
C GLY A 509 15.23 18.13 -15.24
N TRP A 510 15.76 17.38 -14.28
CA TRP A 510 16.85 17.79 -13.42
C TRP A 510 18.14 17.15 -13.92
N ALA A 511 19.25 17.91 -13.91
CA ALA A 511 20.64 17.48 -14.12
C ALA A 511 20.83 16.07 -14.75
N GLY A 512 21.11 16.01 -16.06
CA GLY A 512 21.26 14.76 -16.81
C GLY A 512 22.69 14.21 -16.83
N GLY A 513 22.82 12.96 -17.28
CA GLY A 513 24.12 12.27 -17.40
C GLY A 513 24.55 11.67 -16.06
N ALA A 514 25.74 12.05 -15.56
CA ALA A 514 26.34 11.45 -14.37
C ALA A 514 25.61 11.75 -13.04
N TYR A 515 24.53 12.53 -13.06
CA TYR A 515 23.78 12.91 -11.85
C TYR A 515 22.52 12.08 -11.63
N SER A 516 21.73 11.83 -12.68
CA SER A 516 20.56 10.96 -12.67
C SER A 516 20.19 10.59 -14.11
N LEU A 517 19.73 9.34 -14.29
CA LEU A 517 19.22 8.83 -15.54
C LEU A 517 17.82 8.23 -15.34
N PRO A 518 16.91 8.42 -16.32
CA PRO A 518 15.64 7.71 -16.37
C PRO A 518 15.86 6.20 -16.25
N THR A 519 15.33 5.61 -15.19
CA THR A 519 15.59 4.20 -14.84
C THR A 519 14.27 3.44 -14.80
N SER A 520 14.26 2.25 -15.41
CA SER A 520 13.08 1.40 -15.53
C SER A 520 13.29 0.07 -14.82
N GLY A 521 12.22 -0.47 -14.27
CA GLY A 521 12.23 -1.78 -13.62
C GLY A 521 10.92 -2.50 -13.88
N LYS A 522 11.02 -3.81 -14.08
CA LYS A 522 9.86 -4.68 -14.22
C LYS A 522 9.22 -4.87 -12.85
N ILE A 523 7.90 -4.74 -12.79
CA ILE A 523 7.12 -4.93 -11.56
C ILE A 523 6.93 -6.44 -11.37
N GLY A 524 7.62 -7.01 -10.38
CA GLY A 524 7.47 -8.41 -10.01
C GLY A 524 6.19 -8.63 -9.19
N VAL A 525 5.43 -9.69 -9.46
CA VAL A 525 4.28 -10.10 -8.65
C VAL A 525 4.74 -10.88 -7.43
#